data_AF-A0A942HZ28-F1
#
_entry.id   AF-A0A942HZ28-F1
#
_cell.length_a   1.000
_cell.length_b   1.000
_cell.length_c   1.000
_cell.angle_alpha   90.00
_cell.angle_beta   90.00
_cell.angle_gamma   90.00
#
_symmetry.space_group_name_H-M   'P 1'
#
loop_
_entity.id
_entity.type
_entity.pdbx_description
1 polymer ?
#
loop_
_entity_poly.entity_id
_entity_poly.type
_entity_poly.pdbx_seq_one_letter_code
_entity_poly.pdbx_strand_id
1 'polypeptide(L)'
;MKKYLGLCLFVLFPLWATAQTKLFPEACVAYALDNSFASINPGETSSLFVKCPNEKAEPERGAARPKYTRSDIQFLQRAFSNIEDCLDIPMTETFPRLMMESGFHPSIQNPNGDTGIGQLTKTAIQDVDRVLPTYKDKIFKSTKNSCRWLKSYSQSKTGFWSPVGNGSRCQLMTKNYGVLKNILYASILHKLNKDYVAKEYEKRQIGTLLLQAGVSDDHGPYLRELLVDLGYNTGGATAVKNFQDYLLSRIDFSQRKSQELANPVLYHANKYRLSEFLGHVKADDLDFMKGIARLSQRREQIKANLLAQNPKLSEGELNRLIAVSLRNISASELSFPEWLKIWQSHGGPGYVTSLASIHRRLDEKFGAGVCADSQSFRP
;
A
#
# COMPACT_ATOMS: atom_id res chain seq x y z
N MET A 1 -34.49 -30.61 -65.61
CA MET A 1 -34.34 -29.60 -64.53
C MET A 1 -33.38 -30.14 -63.48
N LYS A 2 -32.09 -29.76 -63.52
CA LYS A 2 -31.09 -30.11 -62.50
C LYS A 2 -30.84 -28.86 -61.65
N LYS A 3 -31.19 -28.88 -60.36
CA LYS A 3 -30.89 -27.82 -59.40
C LYS A 3 -29.61 -28.19 -58.65
N TYR A 4 -28.58 -27.37 -58.79
CA TYR A 4 -27.37 -27.44 -57.97
C TYR A 4 -27.64 -26.74 -56.63
N LEU A 5 -27.46 -27.47 -55.53
CA LEU A 5 -27.51 -26.95 -54.17
C LEU A 5 -26.07 -26.60 -53.77
N GLY A 6 -25.74 -25.30 -53.77
CA GLY A 6 -24.44 -24.79 -53.35
C GLY A 6 -24.36 -24.74 -51.82
N LEU A 7 -23.51 -25.57 -51.24
CA LEU A 7 -23.21 -25.59 -49.81
C LEU A 7 -22.17 -24.49 -49.51
N CYS A 8 -22.59 -23.36 -48.96
CA CYS A 8 -21.68 -22.33 -48.42
C CYS A 8 -21.14 -22.80 -47.06
N LEU A 9 -19.92 -23.33 -47.06
CA LEU A 9 -19.14 -23.59 -45.85
C LEU A 9 -18.64 -22.24 -45.30
N PHE A 10 -19.37 -21.66 -44.35
CA PHE A 10 -18.86 -20.55 -43.54
C PHE A 10 -17.79 -21.11 -42.59
N VAL A 11 -16.53 -20.98 -42.98
CA VAL A 11 -15.40 -21.18 -42.07
C VAL A 11 -15.40 -20.02 -41.09
N LEU A 12 -16.04 -20.22 -39.93
CA LEU A 12 -15.87 -19.35 -38.76
C LEU A 12 -14.42 -19.51 -38.29
N PHE A 13 -13.51 -18.70 -38.86
CA PHE A 13 -12.21 -18.49 -38.25
C PHE A 13 -12.48 -17.79 -36.91
N PRO A 14 -12.18 -18.42 -35.76
CA PRO A 14 -12.21 -17.70 -34.50
C PRO A 14 -11.21 -16.56 -34.62
N LEU A 15 -11.69 -15.32 -34.59
CA LEU A 15 -10.85 -14.14 -34.37
C LEU A 15 -10.31 -14.26 -32.94
N TRP A 16 -9.23 -15.03 -32.78
CA TRP A 16 -8.41 -14.97 -31.57
C TRP A 16 -7.73 -13.61 -31.58
N ALA A 17 -8.44 -12.58 -31.14
CA ALA A 17 -7.82 -11.34 -30.71
C ALA A 17 -6.85 -11.74 -29.60
N THR A 18 -5.57 -11.86 -29.94
CA THR A 18 -4.54 -12.11 -28.95
C THR A 18 -4.61 -10.95 -27.97
N ALA A 19 -5.11 -11.20 -26.77
CA ALA A 19 -5.15 -10.22 -25.70
C ALA A 19 -3.72 -9.71 -25.50
N GLN A 20 -3.44 -8.54 -26.06
CA GLN A 20 -2.15 -7.89 -25.93
C GLN A 20 -2.08 -7.45 -24.47
N THR A 21 -1.04 -7.89 -23.76
CA THR A 21 -0.84 -7.49 -22.36
C THR A 21 -0.81 -5.97 -22.30
N LYS A 22 -1.79 -5.38 -21.61
CA LYS A 22 -1.86 -3.94 -21.40
C LYS A 22 -0.68 -3.57 -20.51
N LEU A 23 0.34 -2.94 -21.10
CA LEU A 23 1.49 -2.48 -20.33
C LEU A 23 1.10 -1.26 -19.49
N PHE A 24 1.68 -1.16 -18.29
CA PHE A 24 1.60 0.02 -17.45
C PHE A 24 2.24 1.23 -18.15
N PRO A 25 1.77 2.47 -17.94
CA PRO A 25 2.35 3.62 -18.65
C PRO A 25 3.82 3.88 -18.26
N GLU A 26 4.71 3.98 -19.26
CA GLU A 26 6.14 4.28 -19.08
C GLU A 26 6.34 5.60 -18.29
N ALA A 27 5.47 6.59 -18.53
CA ALA A 27 5.51 7.89 -17.87
C ALA A 27 5.29 7.81 -16.35
N CYS A 28 4.52 6.84 -15.85
CA CYS A 28 4.35 6.64 -14.41
C CYS A 28 5.68 6.22 -13.76
N VAL A 29 6.37 5.23 -14.36
CA VAL A 29 7.64 4.71 -13.85
C VAL A 29 8.75 5.77 -13.92
N ALA A 30 8.82 6.51 -15.03
CA ALA A 30 9.74 7.64 -15.15
C ALA A 30 9.48 8.69 -14.05
N TYR A 31 8.21 9.05 -13.83
CA TYR A 31 7.85 10.00 -12.79
C TYR A 31 8.23 9.54 -11.38
N ALA A 32 8.02 8.26 -11.05
CA ALA A 32 8.46 7.70 -9.77
C ALA A 32 9.98 7.82 -9.58
N LEU A 33 10.76 7.43 -10.59
CA LEU A 33 12.23 7.49 -10.55
C LEU A 33 12.76 8.93 -10.47
N ASP A 34 12.09 9.90 -11.08
CA ASP A 34 12.53 11.29 -11.11
C ASP A 34 12.13 12.06 -9.85
N ASN A 35 10.91 11.84 -9.35
CA ASN A 35 10.31 12.65 -8.28
C ASN A 35 10.51 12.04 -6.89
N SER A 36 10.79 10.75 -6.79
CA SER A 36 11.24 10.18 -5.53
C SER A 36 12.68 10.59 -5.25
N PHE A 37 12.96 10.95 -4.00
CA PHE A 37 14.26 11.47 -3.57
C PHE A 37 14.73 12.70 -4.38
N ALA A 38 13.80 13.59 -4.75
CA ALA A 38 14.11 14.80 -5.52
C ALA A 38 15.16 15.72 -4.88
N SER A 39 15.42 15.59 -3.57
CA SER A 39 16.47 16.32 -2.86
C SER A 39 17.88 15.78 -3.11
N ILE A 40 18.04 14.63 -3.77
CA ILE A 40 19.33 13.99 -4.07
C ILE A 40 19.48 13.98 -5.59
N ASN A 41 20.42 14.72 -6.17
CA ASN A 41 20.54 14.79 -7.62
C ASN A 41 21.11 13.48 -8.23
N PRO A 42 20.78 13.11 -9.48
CA PRO A 42 21.47 12.01 -10.15
C PRO A 42 22.99 12.22 -10.17
N GLY A 43 23.76 11.22 -9.74
CA GLY A 43 25.21 11.31 -9.55
C GLY A 43 25.67 11.72 -8.15
N GLU A 44 24.78 12.28 -7.32
CA GLU A 44 25.08 12.64 -5.93
C GLU A 44 25.10 11.39 -5.04
N THR A 45 26.09 11.28 -4.16
CA THR A 45 26.21 10.16 -3.21
C THR A 45 25.26 10.31 -2.04
N SER A 46 24.67 9.20 -1.59
CA SER A 46 23.79 9.20 -0.43
C SER A 46 23.83 7.86 0.27
N SER A 47 23.63 7.88 1.60
CA SER A 47 23.56 6.68 2.42
C SER A 47 22.36 5.77 2.09
N LEU A 48 21.35 6.30 1.38
CA LEU A 48 20.17 5.55 0.91
C LEU A 48 20.45 4.68 -0.31
N PHE A 49 21.37 5.11 -1.17
CA PHE A 49 21.73 4.36 -2.37
C PHE A 49 22.91 3.45 -2.07
N VAL A 50 22.82 2.22 -2.54
CA VAL A 50 23.85 1.20 -2.35
C VAL A 50 24.38 0.67 -3.67
N LYS A 51 25.61 0.18 -3.62
CA LYS A 51 26.26 -0.55 -4.70
C LYS A 51 26.28 -2.03 -4.36
N CYS A 52 26.04 -2.87 -5.36
CA CYS A 52 26.12 -4.31 -5.25
C CYS A 52 27.22 -4.82 -6.19
N PRO A 53 28.42 -5.15 -5.67
CA PRO A 53 29.52 -5.65 -6.49
C PRO A 53 29.15 -6.91 -7.26
N ASN A 54 28.39 -7.81 -6.63
CA ASN A 54 27.83 -9.00 -7.24
C ASN A 54 26.58 -9.46 -6.45
N GLU A 55 25.88 -10.46 -6.98
CA GLU A 55 24.65 -11.02 -6.38
C GLU A 55 24.87 -11.66 -4.99
N LYS A 56 26.10 -12.05 -4.63
CA LYS A 56 26.43 -12.71 -3.36
C LYS A 56 27.06 -11.75 -2.34
N ALA A 57 27.28 -10.48 -2.69
CA ALA A 57 27.91 -9.49 -1.81
C ALA A 57 26.89 -8.70 -1.00
N GLU A 58 27.25 -8.27 0.21
CA GLU A 58 26.41 -7.31 0.94
C GLU A 58 26.38 -5.95 0.22
N PRO A 59 25.27 -5.21 0.32
CA PRO A 59 25.16 -3.88 -0.27
C PRO A 59 26.10 -2.88 0.41
N GLU A 60 26.86 -2.15 -0.41
CA GLU A 60 27.78 -1.11 0.02
C GLU A 60 27.06 0.26 -0.02
N ARG A 61 26.85 0.90 1.14
CA ARG A 61 26.18 2.20 1.25
C ARG A 61 27.03 3.36 0.71
N GLY A 62 26.37 4.47 0.37
CA GLY A 62 27.05 5.69 -0.09
C GLY A 62 27.24 5.74 -1.60
N ALA A 63 26.47 4.97 -2.36
CA ALA A 63 26.52 5.02 -3.82
C ALA A 63 25.87 6.30 -4.35
N ALA A 64 26.23 6.67 -5.57
CA ALA A 64 25.57 7.76 -6.29
C ALA A 64 24.14 7.38 -6.71
N ARG A 65 23.20 8.33 -6.65
CA ARG A 65 21.86 8.15 -7.23
C ARG A 65 22.00 7.83 -8.73
N PRO A 66 21.45 6.69 -9.21
CA PRO A 66 21.59 6.32 -10.61
C PRO A 66 20.84 7.29 -11.54
N LYS A 67 21.41 7.53 -12.72
CA LYS A 67 20.70 8.13 -13.85
C LYS A 67 20.11 7.01 -14.70
N TYR A 68 18.79 6.96 -14.82
CA TYR A 68 18.09 5.95 -15.60
C TYR A 68 18.00 6.36 -17.07
N THR A 69 18.33 5.42 -17.95
CA THR A 69 18.10 5.58 -19.38
C THR A 69 16.68 5.18 -19.75
N ARG A 70 16.22 5.55 -20.96
CA ARG A 70 14.92 5.10 -21.47
C ARG A 70 14.81 3.56 -21.48
N SER A 71 15.88 2.85 -21.84
CA SER A 71 15.91 1.39 -21.81
C SER A 71 15.75 0.83 -20.40
N ASP A 72 16.32 1.48 -19.38
CA ASP A 72 16.14 1.07 -17.98
C ASP A 72 14.66 1.23 -17.56
N ILE A 73 14.04 2.37 -17.91
CA ILE A 73 12.63 2.66 -17.60
C ILE A 73 11.70 1.66 -18.29
N GLN A 74 11.95 1.36 -19.57
CA GLN A 74 11.17 0.38 -20.33
C GLN A 74 11.31 -1.03 -19.77
N PHE A 75 12.50 -1.40 -19.32
CA PHE A 75 12.71 -2.68 -18.65
C PHE A 75 11.90 -2.75 -17.35
N LEU A 76 11.98 -1.73 -16.50
CA LEU A 76 11.23 -1.65 -15.24
C LEU A 76 9.72 -1.72 -15.47
N GLN A 77 9.21 -0.93 -16.42
CA GLN A 77 7.79 -0.90 -16.79
C GLN A 77 7.31 -2.27 -17.29
N ARG A 78 8.07 -2.91 -18.18
CA ARG A 78 7.75 -4.24 -18.70
C ARG A 78 7.84 -5.32 -17.62
N ALA A 79 8.86 -5.27 -16.75
CA ALA A 79 9.00 -6.19 -15.63
C ALA A 79 7.81 -6.10 -14.68
N PHE A 80 7.46 -4.88 -14.26
CA PHE A 80 6.29 -4.61 -13.43
C PHE A 80 5.00 -5.11 -14.08
N SER A 81 4.70 -4.66 -15.30
CA SER A 81 3.45 -5.01 -15.98
C SER A 81 3.26 -6.53 -16.14
N ASN A 82 4.32 -7.24 -16.53
CA ASN A 82 4.22 -8.69 -16.72
C ASN A 82 4.13 -9.45 -15.39
N ILE A 83 4.80 -8.99 -14.33
CA ILE A 83 4.69 -9.66 -13.03
C ILE A 83 3.27 -9.48 -12.47
N GLU A 84 2.75 -8.26 -12.46
CA GLU A 84 1.41 -7.97 -11.91
C GLU A 84 0.31 -8.67 -12.72
N ASP A 85 0.35 -8.62 -14.06
CA ASP A 85 -0.60 -9.34 -14.93
C ASP A 85 -0.49 -10.87 -14.77
N CYS A 86 0.73 -11.40 -14.65
CA CYS A 86 0.94 -12.82 -14.46
C CYS A 86 0.37 -13.32 -13.13
N LEU A 87 0.46 -12.50 -12.08
CA LEU A 87 -0.04 -12.81 -10.75
C LEU A 87 -1.49 -12.40 -10.53
N ASP A 88 -2.20 -11.82 -11.50
CA ASP A 88 -3.55 -11.28 -11.31
C ASP A 88 -3.60 -10.23 -10.19
N ILE A 89 -2.73 -9.23 -10.29
CA ILE A 89 -2.71 -8.07 -9.38
C ILE A 89 -2.96 -6.82 -10.22
N PRO A 90 -3.97 -6.01 -9.88
CA PRO A 90 -4.14 -4.70 -10.51
C PRO A 90 -2.92 -3.82 -10.25
N MET A 91 -2.23 -3.39 -11.31
CA MET A 91 -1.02 -2.57 -11.22
C MET A 91 -1.23 -1.27 -10.42
N THR A 92 -2.44 -0.73 -10.42
CA THR A 92 -2.83 0.48 -9.67
C THR A 92 -2.88 0.27 -8.15
N GLU A 93 -2.94 -0.98 -7.67
CA GLU A 93 -2.88 -1.33 -6.24
C GLU A 93 -1.43 -1.35 -5.72
N THR A 94 -0.47 -1.82 -6.52
CA THR A 94 0.92 -2.03 -6.07
C THR A 94 1.86 -0.89 -6.47
N PHE A 95 1.63 -0.24 -7.61
CA PHE A 95 2.54 0.80 -8.11
C PHE A 95 2.76 1.95 -7.11
N PRO A 96 1.72 2.57 -6.54
CA PRO A 96 1.90 3.70 -5.63
C PRO A 96 2.66 3.30 -4.35
N ARG A 97 2.47 2.05 -3.91
CA ARG A 97 3.19 1.47 -2.78
C ARG A 97 4.68 1.34 -3.11
N LEU A 98 5.03 0.69 -4.22
CA LEU A 98 6.43 0.57 -4.67
C LEU A 98 7.09 1.93 -4.92
N MET A 99 6.33 2.90 -5.42
CA MET A 99 6.78 4.28 -5.55
C MET A 99 7.06 4.93 -4.18
N MET A 100 6.24 4.67 -3.17
CA MET A 100 6.45 5.16 -1.82
C MET A 100 7.68 4.55 -1.16
N GLU A 101 7.85 3.23 -1.31
CA GLU A 101 8.91 2.47 -0.65
C GLU A 101 10.29 2.87 -1.18
N SER A 102 10.45 2.98 -2.49
CA SER A 102 11.78 3.23 -3.07
C SER A 102 11.77 4.15 -4.28
N GLY A 103 10.63 4.74 -4.67
CA GLY A 103 10.55 5.47 -5.93
C GLY A 103 10.83 4.61 -7.15
N PHE A 104 10.60 3.29 -7.05
CA PHE A 104 10.99 2.32 -8.07
C PHE A 104 12.51 2.18 -8.28
N HIS A 105 13.34 2.77 -7.41
CA HIS A 105 14.79 2.61 -7.46
C HIS A 105 15.20 1.23 -6.89
N PRO A 106 15.84 0.35 -7.69
CA PRO A 106 16.31 -0.96 -7.21
C PRO A 106 17.51 -0.90 -6.26
N SER A 107 18.25 0.21 -6.23
CA SER A 107 19.46 0.36 -5.42
C SER A 107 19.22 1.05 -4.07
N ILE A 108 17.96 1.18 -3.61
CA ILE A 108 17.66 1.77 -2.31
C ILE A 108 17.78 0.71 -1.21
N GLN A 109 18.47 1.09 -0.13
CA GLN A 109 18.41 0.41 1.15
C GLN A 109 18.11 1.43 2.25
N ASN A 110 17.05 1.19 3.03
CA ASN A 110 16.76 2.05 4.18
C ASN A 110 17.71 1.78 5.37
N PRO A 111 17.70 2.62 6.41
CA PRO A 111 18.56 2.41 7.59
C PRO A 111 18.40 1.04 8.27
N ASN A 112 17.19 0.47 8.28
CA ASN A 112 16.88 -0.86 8.84
C ASN A 112 17.39 -2.02 7.95
N GLY A 113 17.86 -1.67 6.76
CA GLY A 113 18.43 -2.60 5.80
C GLY A 113 17.41 -3.20 4.85
N ASP A 114 16.17 -2.73 4.81
CA ASP A 114 15.18 -3.19 3.84
C ASP A 114 15.61 -2.80 2.42
N THR A 115 15.40 -3.67 1.43
CA THR A 115 16.10 -3.53 0.13
C THR A 115 15.25 -3.54 -1.12
N GLY A 116 15.73 -2.78 -2.11
CA GLY A 116 15.25 -2.77 -3.48
C GLY A 116 13.91 -2.07 -3.66
N ILE A 117 13.21 -2.39 -4.75
CA ILE A 117 11.96 -1.72 -5.13
C ILE A 117 10.86 -1.88 -4.06
N GLY A 118 10.69 -3.10 -3.54
CA GLY A 118 9.73 -3.39 -2.49
C GLY A 118 10.17 -3.00 -1.08
N GLN A 119 11.40 -2.51 -0.86
CA GLN A 119 11.98 -2.36 0.49
C GLN A 119 11.69 -3.60 1.36
N LEU A 120 12.12 -4.76 0.88
CA LEU A 120 11.77 -6.04 1.49
C LEU A 120 12.59 -6.25 2.78
N THR A 121 11.89 -6.46 3.89
CA THR A 121 12.51 -6.81 5.17
C THR A 121 13.05 -8.24 5.13
N LYS A 122 13.91 -8.60 6.09
CA LYS A 122 14.40 -9.98 6.21
C LYS A 122 13.25 -10.98 6.37
N THR A 123 12.25 -10.65 7.20
CA THR A 123 11.08 -11.51 7.43
C THR A 123 10.24 -11.66 6.16
N ALA A 124 10.01 -10.55 5.44
CA ALA A 124 9.25 -10.58 4.19
C ALA A 124 9.92 -11.46 3.13
N ILE A 125 11.26 -11.39 3.00
CA ILE A 125 12.04 -12.26 2.10
C ILE A 125 11.84 -13.73 2.49
N GLN A 126 11.94 -14.05 3.78
CA GLN A 126 11.76 -15.42 4.27
C GLN A 126 10.35 -15.96 4.02
N ASP A 127 9.32 -15.13 4.20
CA ASP A 127 7.93 -15.53 3.97
C ASP A 127 7.68 -15.81 2.47
N VAL A 128 8.22 -14.97 1.58
CA VAL A 128 8.16 -15.21 0.12
C VAL A 128 8.95 -16.46 -0.27
N ASP A 129 10.16 -16.64 0.25
CA ASP A 129 11.02 -17.79 -0.05
C ASP A 129 10.31 -19.13 0.24
N ARG A 130 9.52 -19.22 1.31
CA ARG A 130 8.75 -20.43 1.67
C ARG A 130 7.71 -20.80 0.60
N VAL A 131 7.11 -19.81 -0.06
CA VAL A 131 6.05 -20.03 -1.07
C VAL A 131 6.54 -19.92 -2.51
N LEU A 132 7.78 -19.49 -2.73
CA LEU A 132 8.36 -19.26 -4.05
C LEU A 132 8.25 -20.48 -4.99
N PRO A 133 8.50 -21.74 -4.55
CA PRO A 133 8.33 -22.90 -5.42
C PRO A 133 6.89 -23.06 -5.95
N THR A 134 5.89 -22.76 -5.11
CA THR A 134 4.48 -22.83 -5.52
C THR A 134 4.16 -21.79 -6.57
N TYR A 135 4.65 -20.55 -6.40
CA TYR A 135 4.47 -19.49 -7.39
C TYR A 135 5.22 -19.77 -8.69
N LYS A 136 6.44 -20.32 -8.62
CA LYS A 136 7.19 -20.78 -9.80
C LYS A 136 6.35 -21.77 -10.61
N ASP A 137 5.79 -22.79 -9.96
CA ASP A 137 4.99 -23.81 -10.63
C ASP A 137 3.73 -23.22 -11.29
N LYS A 138 3.03 -22.31 -10.59
CA LYS A 138 1.88 -21.59 -11.14
C LYS A 138 2.26 -20.78 -12.39
N ILE A 139 3.35 -20.02 -12.31
CA ILE A 139 3.87 -19.19 -13.42
C ILE A 139 4.26 -20.07 -14.61
N PHE A 140 4.92 -21.20 -14.36
CA PHE A 140 5.42 -22.08 -15.42
C PHE A 140 4.32 -22.87 -16.13
N LYS A 141 3.20 -23.13 -15.44
CA LYS A 141 1.99 -23.78 -15.97
C LYS A 141 1.02 -22.79 -16.62
N SER A 142 1.13 -21.50 -16.33
CA SER A 142 0.24 -20.48 -16.88
C SER A 142 0.44 -20.28 -18.39
N THR A 143 -0.67 -20.07 -19.09
CA THR A 143 -0.71 -19.78 -20.53
C THR A 143 -0.65 -18.28 -20.84
N LYS A 144 -0.71 -17.41 -19.81
CA LYS A 144 -0.66 -15.95 -19.98
C LYS A 144 0.63 -15.50 -20.65
N ASN A 145 0.53 -14.54 -21.57
CA ASN A 145 1.68 -13.95 -22.27
C ASN A 145 2.71 -13.38 -21.28
N SER A 146 2.24 -12.71 -20.25
CA SER A 146 3.05 -12.14 -19.17
C SER A 146 3.83 -13.19 -18.37
N CYS A 147 3.20 -14.31 -18.02
CA CYS A 147 3.87 -15.43 -17.38
C CYS A 147 4.88 -16.11 -18.30
N ARG A 148 4.57 -16.25 -19.60
CA ARG A 148 5.52 -16.77 -20.60
C ARG A 148 6.74 -15.86 -20.73
N TRP A 149 6.55 -14.53 -20.71
CA TRP A 149 7.64 -13.57 -20.70
C TRP A 149 8.53 -13.74 -19.45
N LEU A 150 7.92 -13.77 -18.26
CA LEU A 150 8.64 -13.96 -16.99
C LEU A 150 9.39 -15.30 -16.95
N LYS A 151 8.77 -16.38 -17.45
CA LYS A 151 9.41 -17.68 -17.61
C LYS A 151 10.64 -17.60 -18.52
N SER A 152 10.50 -16.99 -19.71
CA SER A 152 11.62 -16.87 -20.65
C SER A 152 12.80 -16.10 -20.08
N TYR A 153 12.53 -15.07 -19.28
CA TYR A 153 13.56 -14.25 -18.66
C TYR A 153 14.22 -14.92 -17.46
N SER A 154 13.44 -15.66 -16.67
CA SER A 154 13.94 -16.31 -15.44
C SER A 154 14.63 -17.65 -15.69
N GLN A 155 14.28 -18.37 -16.77
CA GLN A 155 14.87 -19.67 -17.09
C GLN A 155 16.33 -19.59 -17.52
N SER A 156 16.73 -18.49 -18.16
CA SER A 156 18.11 -18.29 -18.62
C SER A 156 19.10 -18.02 -17.48
N LYS A 157 18.61 -17.76 -16.26
CA LYS A 157 19.42 -17.36 -15.12
C LYS A 157 19.40 -18.41 -14.02
N THR A 158 20.53 -19.10 -13.85
CA THR A 158 20.77 -20.01 -12.74
C THR A 158 20.52 -19.29 -11.41
N GLY A 159 19.66 -19.87 -10.56
CA GLY A 159 19.39 -19.37 -9.22
C GLY A 159 18.32 -18.29 -9.11
N PHE A 160 17.65 -17.86 -10.20
CA PHE A 160 16.56 -16.88 -10.11
C PHE A 160 15.47 -17.34 -9.13
N TRP A 161 15.04 -18.59 -9.26
CA TRP A 161 14.01 -19.23 -8.43
C TRP A 161 14.55 -19.87 -7.14
N SER A 162 15.84 -19.71 -6.83
CA SER A 162 16.38 -20.15 -5.55
C SER A 162 15.96 -19.16 -4.46
N PRO A 163 15.64 -19.64 -3.24
CA PRO A 163 15.42 -18.78 -2.09
C PRO A 163 16.58 -17.79 -1.92
N VAL A 164 16.28 -16.55 -1.56
CA VAL A 164 17.33 -15.59 -1.17
C VAL A 164 17.93 -16.02 0.17
N GLY A 165 17.12 -16.55 1.09
CA GLY A 165 17.50 -17.13 2.36
C GLY A 165 18.15 -16.12 3.30
N ASN A 166 19.22 -16.52 3.98
CA ASN A 166 20.15 -15.61 4.64
C ASN A 166 21.23 -15.07 3.67
N GLY A 167 21.08 -15.32 2.36
CA GLY A 167 22.00 -14.85 1.34
C GLY A 167 21.96 -13.33 1.18
N SER A 168 22.91 -12.81 0.39
CA SER A 168 23.10 -11.37 0.28
C SER A 168 21.90 -10.67 -0.36
N ARG A 169 21.56 -9.50 0.21
CA ARG A 169 20.47 -8.65 -0.27
C ARG A 169 20.67 -8.13 -1.70
N CYS A 170 21.90 -8.18 -2.23
CA CYS A 170 22.21 -7.76 -3.59
C CYS A 170 21.57 -8.63 -4.68
N GLN A 171 21.13 -9.85 -4.37
CA GLN A 171 20.29 -10.65 -5.29
C GLN A 171 18.99 -9.96 -5.68
N LEU A 172 18.55 -8.96 -4.92
CA LEU A 172 17.30 -8.21 -5.13
C LEU A 172 17.54 -6.77 -5.63
N MET A 173 18.79 -6.38 -5.88
CA MET A 173 19.15 -4.98 -6.17
C MET A 173 20.03 -4.81 -7.40
N THR A 174 20.72 -5.89 -7.80
CA THR A 174 21.53 -5.89 -9.02
C THR A 174 20.67 -5.60 -10.25
N LYS A 175 21.28 -4.94 -11.25
CA LYS A 175 20.60 -4.58 -12.50
C LYS A 175 19.99 -5.82 -13.16
N ASN A 176 18.89 -5.60 -13.89
CA ASN A 176 18.15 -6.62 -14.63
C ASN A 176 17.51 -7.68 -13.72
N TYR A 177 18.21 -8.76 -13.41
CA TYR A 177 17.64 -9.93 -12.73
C TYR A 177 17.25 -9.64 -11.28
N GLY A 178 18.08 -8.89 -10.55
CA GLY A 178 17.78 -8.55 -9.16
C GLY A 178 16.56 -7.66 -9.06
N VAL A 179 16.41 -6.72 -9.99
CA VAL A 179 15.22 -5.89 -10.13
C VAL A 179 13.97 -6.73 -10.39
N LEU A 180 14.02 -7.62 -11.38
CA LEU A 180 12.90 -8.50 -11.71
C LEU A 180 12.50 -9.38 -10.51
N LYS A 181 13.49 -9.95 -9.82
CA LYS A 181 13.28 -10.79 -8.64
C LYS A 181 12.67 -9.97 -7.49
N ASN A 182 13.11 -8.74 -7.26
CA ASN A 182 12.57 -7.89 -6.21
C ASN A 182 11.12 -7.48 -6.46
N ILE A 183 10.76 -7.09 -7.69
CA ILE A 183 9.36 -6.82 -8.05
C ILE A 183 8.53 -8.09 -7.82
N LEU A 184 8.98 -9.25 -8.30
CA LEU A 184 8.28 -10.53 -8.10
C LEU A 184 8.07 -10.84 -6.62
N TYR A 185 9.08 -10.63 -5.78
CA TYR A 185 8.97 -10.84 -4.34
C TYR A 185 7.97 -9.88 -3.70
N ALA A 186 7.99 -8.60 -4.07
CA ALA A 186 7.04 -7.61 -3.56
C ALA A 186 5.59 -7.96 -3.97
N SER A 187 5.37 -8.41 -5.21
CA SER A 187 4.05 -8.82 -5.71
C SER A 187 3.56 -10.10 -5.03
N ILE A 188 4.44 -11.09 -4.79
CA ILE A 188 4.08 -12.28 -3.99
C ILE A 188 3.76 -11.89 -2.55
N LEU A 189 4.55 -11.02 -1.93
CA LEU A 189 4.29 -10.53 -0.59
C LEU A 189 2.94 -9.80 -0.50
N HIS A 190 2.59 -9.01 -1.51
CA HIS A 190 1.28 -8.38 -1.59
C HIS A 190 0.15 -9.42 -1.56
N LYS A 191 0.23 -10.50 -2.35
CA LYS A 191 -0.74 -11.61 -2.32
C LYS A 191 -0.81 -12.28 -0.95
N LEU A 192 0.34 -12.57 -0.33
CA LEU A 192 0.39 -13.15 1.00
C LEU A 192 -0.30 -12.26 2.04
N ASN A 193 -0.06 -10.95 1.98
CA ASN A 193 -0.71 -9.98 2.85
C ASN A 193 -2.22 -9.92 2.61
N LYS A 194 -2.67 -9.99 1.35
CA LYS A 194 -4.10 -10.03 1.00
C LYS A 194 -4.80 -11.26 1.61
N ASP A 195 -4.21 -12.44 1.46
CA ASP A 195 -4.72 -13.67 2.05
C ASP A 195 -4.72 -13.61 3.58
N TYR A 196 -3.67 -13.03 4.19
CA TYR A 196 -3.54 -12.94 5.63
C TYR A 196 -4.51 -11.93 6.24
N VAL A 197 -4.68 -10.76 5.62
CA VAL A 197 -5.67 -9.76 6.02
C VAL A 197 -7.08 -10.33 5.92
N ALA A 198 -7.42 -11.04 4.85
CA ALA A 198 -8.73 -11.68 4.71
C ALA A 198 -9.03 -12.65 5.88
N LYS A 199 -8.07 -13.52 6.21
CA LYS A 199 -8.20 -14.47 7.34
C LYS A 199 -8.34 -13.76 8.69
N GLU A 200 -7.50 -12.76 8.95
CA GLU A 200 -7.58 -12.01 10.21
C GLU A 200 -8.85 -11.17 10.31
N TYR A 201 -9.35 -10.64 9.19
CA TYR A 201 -10.60 -9.90 9.11
C TYR A 201 -11.81 -10.76 9.51
N GLU A 202 -11.86 -12.01 9.01
CA GLU A 202 -12.89 -12.99 9.38
C GLU A 202 -12.75 -13.43 10.84
N LYS A 203 -11.54 -13.84 11.24
CA LYS A 203 -11.24 -14.30 12.60
C LYS A 203 -11.62 -13.28 13.66
N ARG A 204 -11.41 -11.99 13.39
CA ARG A 204 -11.72 -10.87 14.31
C ARG A 204 -13.14 -10.34 14.16
N GLN A 205 -13.95 -10.92 13.28
CA GLN A 205 -15.33 -10.54 13.01
C GLN A 205 -15.47 -9.05 12.67
N ILE A 206 -14.56 -8.52 11.84
CA ILE A 206 -14.54 -7.08 11.52
C ILE A 206 -15.86 -6.64 10.86
N GLY A 207 -16.47 -7.47 10.02
CA GLY A 207 -17.81 -7.17 9.45
C GLY A 207 -18.87 -6.95 10.52
N THR A 208 -18.95 -7.83 11.52
CA THR A 208 -19.86 -7.66 12.66
C THR A 208 -19.57 -6.37 13.44
N LEU A 209 -18.29 -6.06 13.67
CA LEU A 209 -17.88 -4.83 14.35
C LEU A 209 -18.19 -3.57 13.53
N LEU A 210 -18.11 -3.62 12.20
CA LEU A 210 -18.51 -2.53 11.33
C LEU A 210 -20.01 -2.24 11.47
N LEU A 211 -20.85 -3.28 11.39
CA LEU A 211 -22.29 -3.16 11.57
C LEU A 211 -22.64 -2.62 12.97
N GLN A 212 -21.97 -3.09 14.02
CA GLN A 212 -22.16 -2.58 15.39
C GLN A 212 -21.69 -1.12 15.53
N ALA A 213 -20.63 -0.74 14.83
CA ALA A 213 -20.18 0.64 14.73
C ALA A 213 -21.07 1.50 13.83
N GLY A 214 -22.04 0.89 13.13
CA GLY A 214 -22.98 1.47 12.17
C GLY A 214 -22.37 1.88 10.83
N VAL A 215 -21.30 1.20 10.43
CA VAL A 215 -20.75 1.23 9.07
C VAL A 215 -21.46 0.16 8.24
N SER A 216 -21.89 0.53 7.04
CA SER A 216 -22.49 -0.42 6.10
C SER A 216 -21.47 -1.42 5.54
N ASP A 217 -21.94 -2.62 5.20
CA ASP A 217 -21.10 -3.72 4.71
C ASP A 217 -20.46 -3.46 3.34
N ASP A 218 -21.00 -2.51 2.57
CA ASP A 218 -20.48 -2.09 1.25
C ASP A 218 -19.07 -1.48 1.33
N HIS A 219 -18.67 -0.92 2.47
CA HIS A 219 -17.30 -0.44 2.70
C HIS A 219 -16.31 -1.57 3.02
N GLY A 220 -16.77 -2.80 3.23
CA GLY A 220 -15.95 -3.95 3.61
C GLY A 220 -14.80 -4.25 2.64
N PRO A 221 -15.04 -4.37 1.32
CA PRO A 221 -13.98 -4.58 0.33
C PRO A 221 -12.91 -3.48 0.33
N TYR A 222 -13.32 -2.21 0.36
CA TYR A 222 -12.42 -1.06 0.46
C TYR A 222 -11.52 -1.14 1.69
N LEU A 223 -12.11 -1.40 2.86
CA LEU A 223 -11.37 -1.50 4.11
C LEU A 223 -10.38 -2.66 4.10
N ARG A 224 -10.70 -3.77 3.44
CA ARG A 224 -9.75 -4.88 3.31
C ARG A 224 -8.52 -4.48 2.51
N GLU A 225 -8.67 -3.83 1.37
CA GLU A 225 -7.52 -3.37 0.56
C GLU A 225 -6.67 -2.36 1.32
N LEU A 226 -7.30 -1.41 2.01
CA LEU A 226 -6.62 -0.46 2.90
C LEU A 226 -5.80 -1.19 3.99
N LEU A 227 -6.35 -2.26 4.56
CA LEU A 227 -5.65 -3.08 5.56
C LEU A 227 -4.49 -3.88 4.95
N VAL A 228 -4.55 -4.23 3.65
CA VAL A 228 -3.43 -4.81 2.91
C VAL A 228 -2.30 -3.79 2.73
N ASP A 229 -2.62 -2.53 2.42
CA ASP A 229 -1.64 -1.44 2.37
C ASP A 229 -0.98 -1.23 3.73
N LEU A 230 -1.77 -1.12 4.81
CA LEU A 230 -1.26 -1.03 6.18
C LEU A 230 -0.38 -2.23 6.56
N GLY A 231 -0.83 -3.42 6.16
CA GLY A 231 -0.17 -4.68 6.45
C GLY A 231 1.18 -4.81 5.77
N TYR A 232 1.44 -4.09 4.69
CA TYR A 232 2.75 -4.07 4.05
C TYR A 232 3.85 -3.57 4.98
N ASN A 233 3.57 -2.52 5.75
CA ASN A 233 4.53 -1.91 6.67
C ASN A 233 4.46 -2.50 8.09
N THR A 234 3.28 -2.94 8.54
CA THR A 234 3.05 -3.34 9.94
C THR A 234 2.84 -4.84 10.15
N GLY A 235 2.68 -5.60 9.06
CA GLY A 235 2.14 -6.95 9.07
C GLY A 235 0.60 -6.97 9.09
N GLY A 236 -0.02 -7.84 8.30
CA GLY A 236 -1.48 -7.84 8.14
C GLY A 236 -2.27 -8.04 9.44
N ALA A 237 -1.81 -8.88 10.38
CA ALA A 237 -2.49 -9.09 11.66
C ALA A 237 -2.48 -7.84 12.53
N THR A 238 -1.36 -7.12 12.55
CA THR A 238 -1.24 -5.84 13.25
C THR A 238 -2.19 -4.81 12.65
N ALA A 239 -2.25 -4.72 11.32
CA ALA A 239 -3.17 -3.83 10.63
C ALA A 239 -4.64 -4.12 11.00
N VAL A 240 -5.08 -5.38 10.90
CA VAL A 240 -6.46 -5.75 11.25
C VAL A 240 -6.73 -5.55 12.74
N LYS A 241 -5.78 -5.88 13.63
CA LYS A 241 -5.92 -5.62 15.07
C LYS A 241 -6.10 -4.14 15.37
N ASN A 242 -5.28 -3.27 14.79
CA ASN A 242 -5.39 -1.82 14.98
C ASN A 242 -6.78 -1.30 14.56
N PHE A 243 -7.32 -1.83 13.47
CA PHE A 243 -8.68 -1.48 13.04
C PHE A 243 -9.76 -2.03 13.97
N GLN A 244 -9.59 -3.26 14.46
CA GLN A 244 -10.47 -3.82 15.49
C GLN A 244 -10.49 -2.95 16.77
N ASP A 245 -9.32 -2.56 17.27
CA ASP A 245 -9.19 -1.73 18.47
C ASP A 245 -9.90 -0.37 18.27
N TYR A 246 -9.77 0.22 17.09
CA TYR A 246 -10.49 1.43 16.69
C TYR A 246 -12.02 1.22 16.73
N LEU A 247 -12.53 0.17 16.08
CA LEU A 247 -13.97 -0.12 16.04
C LEU A 247 -14.55 -0.37 17.44
N LEU A 248 -13.86 -1.14 18.27
CA LEU A 248 -14.27 -1.40 19.66
C LEU A 248 -14.34 -0.11 20.47
N SER A 249 -13.37 0.80 20.31
CA SER A 249 -13.40 2.11 20.96
C SER A 249 -14.59 2.95 20.51
N ARG A 250 -14.97 2.89 19.22
CA ARG A 250 -16.14 3.60 18.69
C ARG A 250 -17.46 3.02 19.20
N ILE A 251 -17.57 1.70 19.26
CA ILE A 251 -18.75 0.98 19.78
C ILE A 251 -18.96 1.31 21.26
N ASP A 252 -17.92 1.16 22.08
CA ASP A 252 -17.98 1.42 23.53
C ASP A 252 -18.37 2.88 23.83
N PHE A 253 -17.84 3.85 23.09
CA PHE A 253 -18.24 5.25 23.22
C PHE A 253 -19.72 5.47 22.89
N SER A 254 -20.20 4.91 21.77
CA SER A 254 -21.61 5.01 21.37
C SER A 254 -22.54 4.40 22.42
N GLN A 255 -22.16 3.26 22.99
CA GLN A 255 -22.92 2.59 24.05
C GLN A 255 -22.97 3.42 25.34
N ARG A 256 -21.84 3.94 25.81
CA ARG A 256 -21.80 4.80 27.01
C ARG A 256 -22.61 6.08 26.81
N LYS A 257 -22.52 6.72 25.65
CA LYS A 257 -23.34 7.91 25.33
C LYS A 257 -24.83 7.59 25.25
N SER A 258 -25.20 6.43 24.72
CA SER A 258 -26.58 5.96 24.74
C SER A 258 -27.10 5.78 26.17
N GLN A 259 -26.30 5.21 27.07
CA GLN A 259 -26.66 5.03 28.48
C GLN A 259 -26.78 6.37 29.23
N GLU A 260 -25.84 7.30 29.03
CA GLU A 260 -25.93 8.66 29.58
C GLU A 260 -27.23 9.36 29.15
N LEU A 261 -27.62 9.21 27.89
CA LEU A 261 -28.80 9.87 27.31
C LEU A 261 -30.11 9.13 27.57
N ALA A 262 -30.08 7.86 27.96
CA ALA A 262 -31.24 7.14 28.50
C ALA A 262 -31.68 7.71 29.87
N ASN A 263 -30.86 8.58 30.49
CA ASN A 263 -31.29 9.39 31.62
C ASN A 263 -32.37 10.42 31.16
N PRO A 264 -33.61 10.36 31.70
CA PRO A 264 -34.73 11.18 31.25
C PRO A 264 -34.45 12.70 31.30
N VAL A 265 -33.61 13.14 32.23
CA VAL A 265 -33.24 14.56 32.39
C VAL A 265 -32.35 15.04 31.24
N LEU A 266 -31.44 14.19 30.76
CA LEU A 266 -30.52 14.52 29.67
C LEU A 266 -31.15 14.29 28.28
N TYR A 267 -32.10 13.37 28.19
CA TYR A 267 -32.83 13.04 26.95
C TYR A 267 -33.56 14.26 26.36
N HIS A 268 -34.29 15.01 27.19
CA HIS A 268 -35.06 16.18 26.74
C HIS A 268 -34.17 17.39 26.39
N ALA A 269 -33.02 17.53 27.07
CA ALA A 269 -32.08 18.62 26.82
C ALA A 269 -31.27 18.45 25.52
N ASN A 270 -31.10 17.21 25.03
CA ASN A 270 -30.18 16.89 23.93
C ASN A 270 -30.80 16.07 22.79
N LYS A 271 -32.14 16.05 22.63
CA LYS A 271 -32.81 15.26 21.58
C LYS A 271 -32.29 15.53 20.15
N TYR A 272 -31.93 16.77 19.83
CA TYR A 272 -31.32 17.14 18.53
C TYR A 272 -29.84 16.75 18.40
N ARG A 273 -29.14 16.65 19.54
CA ARG A 273 -27.76 16.18 19.64
C ARG A 273 -27.66 14.66 19.64
N LEU A 274 -28.74 13.94 19.93
CA LEU A 274 -28.79 12.47 19.97
C LEU A 274 -28.43 11.86 18.61
N SER A 275 -29.00 12.32 17.50
CA SER A 275 -28.63 11.85 16.15
C SER A 275 -27.21 12.26 15.73
N GLU A 276 -26.65 13.29 16.36
CA GLU A 276 -25.29 13.79 16.10
C GLU A 276 -24.25 12.99 16.91
N PHE A 277 -24.55 12.64 18.17
CA PHE A 277 -23.72 11.83 19.08
C PHE A 277 -23.81 10.33 18.82
N LEU A 278 -24.99 9.84 18.44
CA LEU A 278 -25.17 8.49 17.90
C LEU A 278 -24.71 8.40 16.44
N GLY A 279 -23.88 9.35 16.00
CA GLY A 279 -23.04 9.19 14.84
C GLY A 279 -22.15 7.97 15.01
N HIS A 280 -22.73 6.81 14.70
CA HIS A 280 -22.08 5.66 14.10
C HIS A 280 -20.89 6.11 13.26
N VAL A 281 -19.81 5.31 13.24
CA VAL A 281 -18.64 5.58 12.40
C VAL A 281 -19.13 6.00 11.03
N LYS A 282 -18.93 7.27 10.68
CA LYS A 282 -19.41 7.83 9.41
C LYS A 282 -18.46 7.34 8.32
N ALA A 283 -18.92 7.23 7.08
CA ALA A 283 -18.03 6.97 5.94
C ALA A 283 -16.84 7.97 5.95
N ASP A 284 -17.12 9.23 6.27
CA ASP A 284 -16.10 10.28 6.44
C ASP A 284 -15.05 9.97 7.51
N ASP A 285 -15.33 9.16 8.53
CA ASP A 285 -14.35 8.73 9.54
C ASP A 285 -13.38 7.65 9.03
N LEU A 286 -13.66 7.09 7.85
CA LEU A 286 -12.83 6.12 7.15
C LEU A 286 -12.13 6.73 5.91
N ASP A 287 -12.44 7.98 5.57
CA ASP A 287 -11.78 8.77 4.52
C ASP A 287 -10.42 9.28 5.01
N PHE A 288 -9.35 8.72 4.44
CA PHE A 288 -7.98 9.06 4.81
C PHE A 288 -7.63 10.51 4.52
N MET A 289 -8.08 11.05 3.39
CA MET A 289 -7.76 12.41 2.99
C MET A 289 -8.42 13.43 3.92
N LYS A 290 -9.69 13.22 4.28
CA LYS A 290 -10.40 14.06 5.26
C LYS A 290 -9.81 13.92 6.66
N GLY A 291 -9.48 12.70 7.09
CA GLY A 291 -8.86 12.46 8.40
C GLY A 291 -7.53 13.19 8.58
N ILE A 292 -6.67 13.19 7.56
CA ILE A 292 -5.38 13.92 7.59
C ILE A 292 -5.59 15.43 7.73
N ALA A 293 -6.52 16.00 6.95
CA ALA A 293 -6.81 17.42 7.01
C ALA A 293 -7.33 17.83 8.40
N ARG A 294 -8.25 17.04 8.97
CA ARG A 294 -8.76 17.22 10.34
C ARG A 294 -7.64 17.16 11.38
N LEU A 295 -6.73 16.17 11.27
CA LEU A 295 -5.59 16.05 12.19
C LEU A 295 -4.70 17.30 12.16
N SER A 296 -4.39 17.80 10.96
CA SER A 296 -3.56 18.98 10.78
C SER A 296 -4.21 20.22 11.40
N GLN A 297 -5.50 20.43 11.15
CA GLN A 297 -6.25 21.55 11.73
C GLN A 297 -6.26 21.47 13.26
N ARG A 298 -6.54 20.28 13.81
CA ARG A 298 -6.56 20.04 15.26
C ARG A 298 -5.20 20.28 15.89
N ARG A 299 -4.12 19.86 15.21
CA ARG A 299 -2.75 20.11 15.66
C ARG A 299 -2.44 21.60 15.75
N GLU A 300 -2.82 22.39 14.75
CA GLU A 300 -2.62 23.84 14.76
C GLU A 300 -3.49 24.55 15.82
N GLN A 301 -4.72 24.07 16.06
CA GLN A 301 -5.56 24.59 17.14
C GLN A 301 -4.94 24.34 18.52
N ILE A 302 -4.47 23.11 18.79
CA ILE A 302 -3.78 22.78 20.05
C ILE A 302 -2.51 23.63 20.19
N LYS A 303 -1.74 23.77 19.11
CA LYS A 303 -0.53 24.59 19.09
C LYS A 303 -0.83 26.05 19.44
N ALA A 304 -1.84 26.65 18.83
CA ALA A 304 -2.26 28.02 19.11
C ALA A 304 -2.70 28.18 20.57
N ASN A 305 -3.48 27.24 21.11
CA ASN A 305 -3.93 27.27 22.50
C ASN A 305 -2.75 27.17 23.49
N LEU A 306 -1.79 26.28 23.23
CA LEU A 306 -0.59 26.12 24.07
C LEU A 306 0.30 27.37 24.06
N LEU A 307 0.49 27.98 22.89
CA LEU A 307 1.27 29.23 22.77
C LEU A 307 0.56 30.42 23.39
N ALA A 308 -0.77 30.48 23.33
CA ALA A 308 -1.55 31.51 24.01
C ALA A 308 -1.43 31.40 25.55
N GLN A 309 -1.36 30.17 26.08
CA GLN A 309 -1.18 29.93 27.51
C GLN A 309 0.27 30.09 27.98
N ASN A 310 1.23 29.72 27.13
CA ASN A 310 2.66 29.83 27.43
C ASN A 310 3.46 30.20 26.16
N PRO A 311 3.67 31.50 25.90
CA PRO A 311 4.38 31.97 24.70
C PRO A 311 5.87 31.60 24.65
N LYS A 312 6.43 31.12 25.76
CA LYS A 312 7.88 30.82 25.89
C LYS A 312 8.21 29.36 25.62
N LEU A 313 7.24 28.53 25.23
CA LEU A 313 7.49 27.13 24.91
C LEU A 313 8.48 27.01 23.73
N SER A 314 9.53 26.21 23.91
CA SER A 314 10.37 25.82 22.79
C SER A 314 9.60 24.94 21.81
N GLU A 315 10.07 24.86 20.56
CA GLU A 315 9.44 24.00 19.55
C GLU A 315 9.39 22.52 19.98
N GLY A 316 10.43 22.04 20.65
CA GLY A 316 10.49 20.67 21.17
C GLY A 316 9.44 20.40 22.25
N GLU A 317 9.29 21.32 23.22
CA GLU A 317 8.27 21.22 24.26
C GLU A 317 6.86 21.32 23.70
N LEU A 318 6.63 22.25 22.78
CA LEU A 318 5.37 22.44 22.09
C LEU A 318 4.95 21.17 21.34
N ASN A 319 5.87 20.57 20.58
CA ASN A 319 5.62 19.31 19.88
C ASN A 319 5.30 18.16 20.84
N ARG A 320 6.00 18.07 21.97
CA ARG A 320 5.72 17.06 23.01
C ARG A 320 4.32 17.25 23.61
N LEU A 321 3.96 18.48 23.96
CA LEU A 321 2.66 18.81 24.56
C LEU A 321 1.51 18.60 23.58
N ILE A 322 1.70 18.93 22.30
CA ILE A 322 0.75 18.61 21.24
C ILE A 322 0.52 17.10 21.16
N ALA A 323 1.59 16.30 21.15
CA ALA A 323 1.48 14.84 21.08
C ALA A 323 0.73 14.26 22.29
N VAL A 324 1.02 14.76 23.49
CA VAL A 324 0.29 14.38 24.72
C VAL A 324 -1.18 14.79 24.62
N SER A 325 -1.46 16.03 24.20
CA SER A 325 -2.83 16.54 24.06
C SER A 325 -3.63 15.70 23.08
N LEU A 326 -3.05 15.35 21.93
CA LEU A 326 -3.69 14.48 20.93
C LEU A 326 -3.97 13.06 21.46
N ARG A 327 -3.10 12.51 22.32
CA ARG A 327 -3.33 11.21 22.97
C ARG A 327 -4.36 11.24 24.08
N ASN A 328 -4.62 12.42 24.65
CA ASN A 328 -5.66 12.62 25.65
C ASN A 328 -7.06 12.81 25.04
N ILE A 329 -7.14 13.05 23.72
CA ILE A 329 -8.40 13.04 22.99
C ILE A 329 -8.91 11.60 22.97
N SER A 330 -10.20 11.43 23.25
CA SER A 330 -10.79 10.09 23.23
C SER A 330 -10.60 9.50 21.84
N ALA A 331 -10.12 8.25 21.77
CA ALA A 331 -9.98 7.51 20.52
C ALA A 331 -11.29 7.50 19.69
N SER A 332 -12.43 7.58 20.39
CA SER A 332 -13.74 7.65 19.76
C SER A 332 -14.05 8.96 19.03
N GLU A 333 -13.33 10.05 19.33
CA GLU A 333 -13.48 11.36 18.70
C GLU A 333 -12.58 11.54 17.47
N LEU A 334 -11.77 10.53 17.17
CA LEU A 334 -10.87 10.51 16.03
C LEU A 334 -11.49 9.70 14.88
N SER A 335 -11.26 10.16 13.65
CA SER A 335 -11.38 9.28 12.48
C SER A 335 -10.34 8.17 12.52
N PHE A 336 -10.54 7.07 11.80
CA PHE A 336 -9.55 5.99 11.75
C PHE A 336 -8.15 6.45 11.32
N PRO A 337 -7.99 7.34 10.30
CA PRO A 337 -6.69 7.90 9.93
C PRO A 337 -6.04 8.73 11.03
N GLU A 338 -6.82 9.56 11.74
CA GLU A 338 -6.34 10.33 12.90
C GLU A 338 -5.89 9.39 14.02
N TRP A 339 -6.73 8.41 14.34
CA TRP A 339 -6.45 7.41 15.36
C TRP A 339 -5.15 6.66 15.03
N LEU A 340 -5.03 6.17 13.80
CA LEU A 340 -3.83 5.47 13.36
C LEU A 340 -2.59 6.34 13.49
N LYS A 341 -2.64 7.61 13.06
CA LYS A 341 -1.47 8.50 13.16
C LYS A 341 -1.04 8.78 14.61
N ILE A 342 -1.97 8.76 15.56
CA ILE A 342 -1.72 9.04 16.99
C ILE A 342 -1.30 7.78 17.75
N TRP A 343 -1.93 6.65 17.46
CA TRP A 343 -1.88 5.42 18.27
C TRP A 343 -1.08 4.28 17.62
N GLN A 344 -0.73 4.37 16.33
CA GLN A 344 0.11 3.38 15.68
C GLN A 344 1.49 3.32 16.35
N SER A 345 1.74 2.22 17.05
CA SER A 345 2.98 1.94 17.77
C SER A 345 4.00 1.15 16.95
N HIS A 346 3.55 0.55 15.84
CA HIS A 346 4.35 -0.31 14.97
C HIS A 346 4.21 0.14 13.51
N GLY A 347 5.33 0.12 12.78
CA GLY A 347 5.43 0.72 11.45
C GLY A 347 5.59 2.24 11.48
N GLY A 348 5.82 2.84 10.31
CA GLY A 348 5.98 4.27 10.15
C GLY A 348 4.65 5.00 10.39
N PRO A 349 4.53 5.90 11.38
CA PRO A 349 3.31 6.66 11.61
C PRO A 349 2.91 7.42 10.34
N GLY A 350 1.70 7.19 9.85
CA GLY A 350 1.18 7.83 8.64
C GLY A 350 1.70 7.26 7.33
N TYR A 351 2.13 5.99 7.32
CA TYR A 351 2.38 5.24 6.10
C TYR A 351 1.24 5.38 5.08
N VAL A 352 0.01 5.10 5.50
CA VAL A 352 -1.18 5.23 4.63
C VAL A 352 -1.46 6.67 4.25
N THR A 353 -1.21 7.62 5.14
CA THR A 353 -1.31 9.05 4.82
C THR A 353 -0.37 9.44 3.68
N SER A 354 0.86 8.95 3.72
CA SER A 354 1.84 9.14 2.65
C SER A 354 1.39 8.44 1.36
N LEU A 355 0.85 7.24 1.46
CA LEU A 355 0.35 6.47 0.32
C LEU A 355 -0.85 7.16 -0.35
N ALA A 356 -1.86 7.58 0.42
CA ALA A 356 -3.00 8.35 -0.07
C ALA A 356 -2.56 9.65 -0.74
N SER A 357 -1.54 10.32 -0.20
CA SER A 357 -0.93 11.51 -0.82
C SER A 357 -0.22 11.20 -2.15
N ILE A 358 0.38 10.01 -2.29
CA ILE A 358 0.96 9.55 -3.55
C ILE A 358 -0.14 9.25 -4.57
N HIS A 359 -1.21 8.54 -4.19
CA HIS A 359 -2.35 8.29 -5.06
C HIS A 359 -2.93 9.59 -5.62
N ARG A 360 -3.19 10.58 -4.74
CA ARG A 360 -3.69 11.89 -5.19
C ARG A 360 -2.75 12.56 -6.18
N ARG A 361 -1.44 12.61 -5.90
CA ARG A 361 -0.47 13.25 -6.80
C ARG A 361 -0.38 12.56 -8.16
N LEU A 362 -0.47 11.23 -8.18
CA LEU A 362 -0.47 10.45 -9.42
C LEU A 362 -1.73 10.74 -10.24
N ASP A 363 -2.90 10.78 -9.61
CA ASP A 363 -4.17 11.08 -10.28
C ASP A 363 -4.22 12.53 -10.79
N GLU A 364 -3.75 13.50 -10.00
CA GLU A 364 -3.60 14.90 -10.43
C GLU A 364 -2.67 15.03 -11.64
N LYS A 365 -1.62 14.20 -11.71
CA LYS A 365 -0.61 14.29 -12.77
C LYS A 365 -1.01 13.55 -14.06
N PHE A 366 -1.63 12.39 -13.94
CA PHE A 366 -1.85 11.46 -15.06
C PHE A 366 -3.32 11.19 -15.37
N GLY A 367 -4.23 11.61 -14.50
CA GLY A 367 -5.65 11.23 -14.53
C GLY A 367 -5.94 10.01 -13.64
N ALA A 368 -7.17 9.97 -13.12
CA ALA A 368 -7.63 8.91 -12.23
C ALA A 368 -7.56 7.52 -12.91
N GLY A 369 -7.08 6.52 -12.16
CA GLY A 369 -6.99 5.13 -12.63
C GLY A 369 -5.83 4.85 -13.58
N VAL A 370 -5.00 5.85 -13.92
CA VAL A 370 -3.89 5.68 -14.88
C VAL A 370 -2.66 5.06 -14.23
N CYS A 371 -2.15 5.70 -13.17
CA CYS A 371 -1.00 5.19 -12.40
C CYS A 371 -1.39 4.69 -11.00
N ALA A 372 -2.54 5.14 -10.51
CA ALA A 372 -3.07 4.83 -9.19
C ALA A 372 -4.59 4.83 -9.27
N ASP A 373 -5.24 4.19 -8.31
CA ASP A 373 -6.67 4.36 -8.09
C ASP A 373 -6.86 5.12 -6.77
N SER A 374 -7.08 6.44 -6.82
CA SER A 374 -7.32 7.20 -5.58
C SER A 374 -8.67 6.92 -4.92
N GLN A 375 -9.60 6.25 -5.62
CA GLN A 375 -10.83 5.77 -4.99
C GLN A 375 -10.52 4.70 -3.93
N SER A 376 -9.37 4.02 -4.02
CA SER A 376 -8.88 3.11 -2.97
C SER A 376 -8.58 3.79 -1.62
N PHE A 377 -8.69 5.11 -1.48
CA PHE A 377 -8.59 5.85 -0.20
C PHE A 377 -9.83 6.67 0.17
N ARG A 378 -10.94 6.47 -0.55
CA ARG A 378 -12.22 7.13 -0.32
C ARG A 378 -13.31 6.06 -0.24
N PRO A 379 -13.93 5.86 0.94
CA PRO A 379 -14.98 4.87 1.13
C PRO A 379 -16.26 5.18 0.34
#